data_AF-A0A3E0H1J0-F1
#
_entry.id   AF-A0A3E0H1J0-F1
#
_cell.length_a   1.000
_cell.length_b   1.000
_cell.length_c   1.000
_cell.angle_alpha   90.00
_cell.angle_beta   90.00
_cell.angle_gamma   90.00
#
_symmetry.space_group_name_H-M   'P 1'
#
loop_
_entity.id
_entity.type
_entity.pdbx_description
1 polymer ?
#
loop_
_entity_poly.entity_id
_entity_poly.type
_entity_poly.pdbx_seq_one_letter_code
_entity_poly.pdbx_strand_id
1 'polypeptide(L)'
;MPHRNAPLSETGRLRLARCVVHDGWPLRRAAERFQVSVCTAKRWADRYRELGVAGMADRSSRPRTSPHRTPTRVASPTCST
;
A
#
# COMPACT_ATOMS: atom_id res chain seq x y z
N MET A 1 -14.31 9.84 8.31
CA MET A 1 -13.38 8.94 9.01
C MET A 1 -12.11 8.79 8.17
N PRO A 2 -11.03 9.53 8.46
CA PRO A 2 -9.78 9.40 7.71
C PRO A 2 -9.07 8.13 8.18
N HIS A 3 -8.84 7.19 7.27
CA HIS A 3 -8.20 5.92 7.58
C HIS A 3 -6.77 6.17 8.07
N ARG A 4 -6.49 5.77 9.31
CA ARG A 4 -5.20 5.86 10.03
C ARG A 4 -4.09 4.97 9.45
N ASN A 5 -4.20 4.59 8.18
CA ASN A 5 -3.17 3.87 7.44
C ASN A 5 -2.64 4.81 6.35
N ALA A 6 -1.96 5.89 6.72
CA ALA A 6 -1.09 6.63 5.79
C ALA A 6 0.26 5.88 5.76
N PRO A 7 0.41 4.86 4.89
CA PRO A 7 1.41 3.82 5.06
C PRO A 7 2.63 4.21 4.23
N LEU A 8 3.61 4.85 4.86
CA LEU A 8 4.79 5.47 4.25
C LEU A 8 4.46 6.49 3.15
N SER A 9 5.00 7.71 3.28
CA SER A 9 5.06 8.65 2.16
C SER A 9 5.54 7.93 0.90
N GLU A 10 5.07 8.32 -0.28
CA GLU A 10 5.47 7.77 -1.57
C GLU A 10 7.00 7.54 -1.66
N THR A 11 7.74 8.51 -1.15
CA THR A 11 9.20 8.48 -0.99
C THR A 11 9.71 7.32 -0.15
N GLY A 12 9.03 6.94 0.93
CA GLY A 12 9.39 5.82 1.79
C GLY A 12 9.26 4.46 1.10
N ARG A 13 8.23 4.29 0.26
CA ARG A 13 8.06 3.06 -0.55
C ARG A 13 9.14 2.93 -1.60
N LEU A 14 9.44 4.04 -2.26
CA LEU A 14 10.50 4.12 -3.26
C LEU A 14 11.87 3.87 -2.65
N ARG A 15 12.16 4.42 -1.47
CA ARG A 15 13.39 4.13 -0.72
C ARG A 15 13.50 2.66 -0.35
N LEU A 16 12.43 2.04 0.16
CA LEU A 16 12.40 0.61 0.44
C LEU A 16 12.75 -0.21 -0.80
N ALA A 17 12.05 0.04 -1.91
CA ALA A 17 12.24 -0.72 -3.13
C ALA A 17 13.64 -0.53 -3.71
N ARG A 18 14.20 0.69 -3.63
CA ARG A 18 15.59 0.95 -3.99
C ARG A 18 16.58 0.16 -3.14
N CYS A 19 16.40 0.11 -1.82
CA CYS A 19 17.30 -0.68 -0.97
C CYS A 19 17.27 -2.17 -1.30
N VAL A 20 16.11 -2.72 -1.65
CA VAL A 20 16.02 -4.13 -2.03
C VAL A 20 16.62 -4.40 -3.42
N VAL A 21 16.38 -3.53 -4.39
CA VAL A 21 16.75 -3.76 -5.80
C VAL A 21 18.16 -3.28 -6.15
N HIS A 22 18.55 -2.10 -5.66
CA HIS A 22 19.86 -1.49 -5.92
C HIS A 22 20.89 -1.90 -4.88
N ASP A 23 20.56 -1.82 -3.59
CA ASP A 23 21.49 -2.16 -2.50
C ASP A 23 21.50 -3.67 -2.17
N GLY A 24 20.63 -4.47 -2.79
CA GLY A 24 20.55 -5.92 -2.58
C GLY A 24 20.09 -6.33 -1.17
N TRP A 25 19.36 -5.47 -0.47
CA TRP A 25 18.95 -5.77 0.90
C TRP A 25 17.98 -6.97 0.97
N PRO A 26 18.14 -7.85 1.98
CA PRO A 26 17.17 -8.90 2.21
C PRO A 26 15.82 -8.31 2.60
N LEU A 27 14.73 -8.89 2.06
CA LEU A 27 13.36 -8.39 2.23
C LEU A 27 12.98 -8.21 3.69
N ARG A 28 13.43 -9.12 4.56
CA ARG A 28 13.19 -9.04 6.02
C ARG A 28 13.80 -7.79 6.65
N ARG A 29 15.06 -7.50 6.33
CA ARG A 29 15.78 -6.31 6.83
C ARG A 29 15.13 -5.02 6.35
N ALA A 30 14.74 -4.97 5.08
CA ALA A 30 14.02 -3.82 4.53
C ALA A 30 12.65 -3.66 5.22
N ALA A 31 11.89 -4.74 5.35
CA ALA A 31 10.58 -4.73 6.00
C ALA A 31 10.65 -4.22 7.46
N GLU A 32 11.61 -4.71 8.24
CA GLU A 32 11.86 -4.26 9.62
C GLU A 32 12.24 -2.76 9.67
N ARG A 33 13.13 -2.29 8.78
CA ARG A 33 13.56 -0.89 8.77
C ARG A 33 12.43 0.10 8.46
N PHE A 34 11.53 -0.29 7.56
CA PHE A 34 10.43 0.54 7.09
C PHE A 34 9.10 0.23 7.82
N GLN A 35 9.11 -0.66 8.82
CA GLN A 35 7.94 -1.04 9.62
C GLN A 35 6.77 -1.57 8.77
N VAL A 36 7.08 -2.40 7.77
CA VAL A 36 6.09 -3.08 6.91
C VAL A 36 6.24 -4.59 7.01
N SER A 37 5.25 -5.33 6.52
CA SER A 37 5.38 -6.77 6.38
C SER A 37 6.34 -7.15 5.25
N VAL A 38 7.00 -8.31 5.37
CA VAL A 38 7.89 -8.85 4.34
C VAL A 38 7.16 -9.03 3.00
N CYS A 39 5.89 -9.45 3.03
CA CYS A 39 5.06 -9.56 1.83
C CYS A 39 4.82 -8.21 1.15
N THR A 40 4.65 -7.12 1.92
CA THR A 40 4.53 -5.76 1.38
C THR A 40 5.84 -5.30 0.76
N ALA A 41 6.97 -5.54 1.44
CA ALA A 41 8.29 -5.24 0.92
C ALA A 41 8.57 -5.98 -0.40
N LYS A 42 8.21 -7.27 -0.48
CA LYS A 42 8.31 -8.07 -1.70
C LYS A 42 7.49 -7.47 -2.84
N ARG A 43 6.20 -7.19 -2.59
CA ARG A 43 5.30 -6.61 -3.58
C ARG A 43 5.82 -5.28 -4.13
N TRP A 44 6.42 -4.46 -3.28
CA TRP A 44 7.01 -3.19 -3.71
C TRP A 44 8.31 -3.40 -4.49
N ALA A 45 9.19 -4.28 -4.05
CA ALA A 45 10.41 -4.61 -4.79
C ALA A 45 10.10 -5.15 -6.20
N ASP A 46 9.14 -6.07 -6.31
CA ASP A 46 8.73 -6.65 -7.59
C ASP A 46 8.12 -5.58 -8.50
N ARG A 47 7.20 -4.76 -7.98
CA ARG A 47 6.63 -3.63 -8.73
C ARG A 47 7.69 -2.63 -9.20
N TYR A 48 8.70 -2.37 -8.39
CA TYR A 48 9.80 -1.46 -8.75
C TYR A 48 10.69 -2.05 -9.86
N ARG A 49 10.86 -3.38 -9.92
CA ARG A 49 11.56 -4.03 -11.04
C ARG A 49 10.79 -3.89 -12.35
N GLU A 50 9.47 -3.98 -12.31
CA GLU A 50 8.61 -3.91 -13.50
C GLU A 50 8.37 -2.48 -14.01
N LEU A 51 8.08 -1.54 -13.10
CA LEU A 51 7.60 -0.20 -13.44
C LEU A 51 8.57 0.91 -13.03
N GLY A 52 9.65 0.58 -12.31
CA GLY A 52 10.59 1.55 -11.78
C GLY A 52 9.94 2.53 -10.80
N VAL A 53 10.46 3.77 -10.83
CA VAL A 53 9.97 4.88 -10.01
C VAL A 53 8.48 5.19 -10.28
N ALA A 54 8.04 5.05 -11.52
CA ALA A 54 6.66 5.32 -11.92
C ALA A 54 5.63 4.36 -11.28
N GLY A 55 6.05 3.15 -10.87
CA GLY A 55 5.20 2.21 -10.14
C GLY A 55 5.05 2.50 -8.64
N MET A 56 5.89 3.39 -8.10
CA MET A 56 5.86 3.81 -6.69
C MET A 56 5.10 5.10 -6.47
N ALA A 57 5.06 5.97 -7.48
CA ALA A 57 4.15 7.10 -7.51
C ALA A 57 2.70 6.63 -7.46
N ASP A 58 1.90 7.25 -6.59
CA ASP A 58 0.60 6.74 -6.17
C ASP A 58 -0.34 6.42 -7.35
N ARG A 59 -0.32 5.16 -7.79
CA ARG A 59 -1.56 4.44 -8.09
C ARG A 59 -1.87 3.65 -6.83
N SER A 60 -2.57 4.30 -5.91
CA SER A 60 -3.30 3.61 -4.85
C SER A 60 -3.86 2.31 -5.43
N SER A 61 -3.65 1.20 -4.72
CA SER A 61 -4.09 -0.14 -5.14
C SER A 61 -5.62 -0.28 -5.13
N ARG A 62 -6.35 0.76 -5.55
CA ARG A 62 -7.74 0.71 -5.95
C ARG A 62 -7.85 -0.42 -6.96
N PRO A 63 -8.43 -1.56 -6.57
CA PRO A 63 -8.72 -2.60 -7.52
C PRO A 63 -9.64 -1.96 -8.57
N ARG A 64 -9.30 -2.05 -9.86
CA ARG A 64 -10.25 -1.66 -10.93
C ARG A 64 -11.53 -2.50 -10.89
N THR A 65 -11.50 -3.62 -10.17
CA THR A 65 -12.61 -4.54 -10.00
C THR A 65 -12.74 -4.87 -8.51
N SER A 66 -13.73 -4.27 -7.86
CA SER A 66 -14.24 -4.77 -6.58
C SER A 66 -15.50 -5.59 -6.89
N PRO A 67 -15.42 -6.94 -6.94
CA PRO A 67 -16.60 -7.79 -7.16
C PRO A 67 -17.50 -7.88 -5.92
N HIS A 68 -17.09 -7.35 -4.76
CA HIS A 68 -17.90 -7.27 -3.54
C HIS A 68 -18.42 -5.85 -3.27
N ARG A 69 -19.07 -5.23 -4.25
CA ARG A 69 -19.91 -4.06 -4.00
C ARG A 69 -21.18 -4.52 -3.28
N THR A 70 -21.12 -4.66 -1.95
CA THR A 70 -22.35 -4.72 -1.16
C THR A 70 -23.13 -3.43 -1.42
N PRO A 71 -24.38 -3.50 -1.91
CA PRO A 71 -25.19 -2.31 -2.13
C PRO A 71 -25.39 -1.61 -0.78
N THR A 72 -25.18 -0.29 -0.76
CA THR A 72 -25.55 0.59 0.33
C THR A 72 -27.05 0.42 0.59
N ARG A 73 -27.40 -0.44 1.56
CA ARG A 73 -28.78 -0.57 2.02
C ARG A 73 -29.04 0.53 3.05
N VAL A 74 -29.68 1.56 2.53
CA VAL A 74 -30.58 2.53 3.18
C VAL A 74 -31.10 2.09 4.55
N ALA A 75 -30.90 2.94 5.56
CA ALA A 75 -31.92 3.28 6.56
C ALA A 75 -31.57 4.63 7.20
N SER A 76 -32.36 5.63 6.83
CA SER A 76 -32.48 6.98 7.38
C SER A 76 -33.13 6.96 8.78
N PRO A 77 -33.23 8.11 9.48
CA PRO A 77 -33.09 8.23 10.92
C PRO A 77 -34.36 7.85 11.69
N THR A 78 -34.19 7.38 12.93
CA THR A 78 -35.27 7.35 13.92
C THR A 78 -34.84 8.01 15.22
N CYS A 79 -35.81 8.76 15.74
CA CYS A 79 -35.84 9.69 16.85
C CYS A 79 -35.67 9.02 18.25
N SER A 80 -35.79 9.88 19.27
CA SER A 80 -36.03 9.65 20.71
C SER A 80 -34.78 9.76 21.58
N THR A 81 -34.70 10.63 22.61
CA THR A 81 -35.72 11.35 23.40
C THR A 81 -35.15 12.69 23.86
#